data_AF-A0A934NHB3-F1
#
_entry.id   AF-A0A934NHB3-F1
#
_cell.length_a   1.000
_cell.length_b   1.000
_cell.length_c   1.000
_cell.angle_alpha   90.00
_cell.angle_beta   90.00
_cell.angle_gamma   90.00
#
_symmetry.space_group_name_H-M   'P 1'
#
loop_
_entity.id
_entity.type
_entity.pdbx_description
1 polymer ?
#
loop_
_entity_poly.entity_id
_entity_poly.type
_entity_poly.pdbx_seq_one_letter_code
_entity_poly.pdbx_strand_id
1 'polypeptide(L)'
;MINWRMSSQSISIRLHEVTILKEHRFEGMSNPSDMSLLYVIQTMDGSKGTLLASYGANADNAIHSFMKAIPESNIQNDYIVTPNADDQKL
;
A
#
# COMPACT_ATOMS: atom_id res chain seq x y z
N MET A 1 12.02 19.98 -25.36
CA MET A 1 10.66 19.44 -25.21
C MET A 1 10.78 18.03 -24.67
N ILE A 2 10.28 17.74 -23.46
CA ILE A 2 10.34 16.39 -22.87
C ILE A 2 8.97 15.76 -23.03
N ASN A 3 8.92 14.59 -23.67
CA ASN A 3 7.69 13.88 -23.99
C ASN A 3 7.46 12.80 -22.93
N TRP A 4 6.54 13.03 -21.99
CA TRP A 4 6.16 12.07 -20.97
C TRP A 4 5.15 11.08 -21.56
N ARG A 5 5.57 9.84 -21.84
CA ARG A 5 4.63 8.73 -22.12
C ARG A 5 4.24 8.08 -20.80
N MET A 6 3.05 8.37 -20.29
CA MET A 6 2.45 7.56 -19.24
C MET A 6 1.91 6.27 -19.86
N SER A 7 2.56 5.15 -19.58
CA SER A 7 2.00 3.82 -19.80
C SER A 7 1.17 3.47 -18.57
N SER A 8 -0.15 3.62 -18.64
CA SER A 8 -1.04 3.04 -17.62
C SER A 8 -1.14 1.54 -17.90
N GLN A 9 -0.65 0.71 -16.99
CA GLN A 9 -0.81 -0.73 -17.04
C GLN A 9 -1.76 -1.12 -15.91
N SER A 10 -2.96 -1.57 -16.27
CA SER A 10 -3.92 -2.07 -15.30
C SER A 10 -3.46 -3.45 -14.83
N ILE A 11 -2.99 -3.54 -13.59
CA ILE A 11 -2.66 -4.79 -12.93
C ILE A 11 -3.88 -5.30 -12.17
N SER A 12 -4.32 -6.51 -12.49
CA SER A 12 -5.37 -7.21 -11.75
C SER A 12 -4.72 -8.15 -10.75
N ILE A 13 -4.78 -7.81 -9.46
CA ILE A 13 -4.28 -8.63 -8.35
C ILE A 13 -5.39 -9.48 -7.77
N ARG A 14 -5.10 -10.77 -7.53
CA ARG A 14 -6.01 -11.68 -6.81
C ARG A 14 -5.69 -11.68 -5.31
N LEU A 15 -6.71 -11.87 -4.47
CA LEU A 15 -6.58 -11.87 -3.01
C LEU A 15 -5.50 -12.85 -2.50
N HIS A 16 -5.41 -14.03 -3.10
CA HIS A 16 -4.47 -15.09 -2.71
C HIS A 16 -3.03 -14.80 -3.17
N GLU A 17 -2.85 -13.90 -4.13
CA GLU A 17 -1.56 -13.58 -4.72
C GLU A 17 -0.91 -12.38 -4.04
N VAL A 18 -1.58 -11.77 -3.06
CA VAL A 18 -1.14 -10.57 -2.35
C VAL A 18 -0.85 -10.89 -0.88
N THR A 19 0.27 -10.36 -0.41
CA THR A 19 0.71 -10.36 0.98
C THR A 19 0.81 -8.93 1.46
N ILE A 20 0.13 -8.59 2.55
CA ILE A 20 0.31 -7.30 3.22
C ILE A 20 1.58 -7.40 4.06
N LEU A 21 2.61 -6.65 3.68
CA LEU A 21 3.86 -6.56 4.42
C LEU A 21 3.77 -5.53 5.53
N LYS A 22 3.08 -4.41 5.31
CA LYS A 22 2.98 -3.35 6.33
C LYS A 22 1.78 -2.48 6.10
N GLU A 23 1.19 -2.00 7.19
CA GLU A 23 0.23 -0.90 7.18
C GLU A 23 0.80 0.30 7.94
N HIS A 24 0.54 1.49 7.42
CA HIS A 24 0.87 2.74 8.09
C HIS A 24 -0.29 3.71 7.97
N ARG A 25 -0.74 4.25 9.10
CA ARG A 25 -1.80 5.26 9.15
C ARG A 25 -1.17 6.65 9.20
N PHE A 26 -1.48 7.45 8.20
CA PHE A 26 -1.14 8.86 8.14
C PHE A 26 -2.37 9.70 8.51
N GLU A 27 -2.13 10.80 9.20
CA GLU A 27 -3.13 11.80 9.54
C GLU A 27 -2.76 13.08 8.79
N GLY A 28 -3.73 13.66 8.08
CA GLY A 28 -3.52 14.89 7.33
C GLY A 28 -3.25 16.06 8.27
N MET A 29 -2.19 16.84 7.99
CA MET A 29 -1.83 18.02 8.80
C MET A 29 -2.96 19.06 8.91
N SER A 30 -3.87 19.10 7.94
CA SER A 30 -4.93 20.12 7.87
C SER A 30 -6.24 19.71 8.55
N ASN A 31 -6.50 18.42 8.70
CA ASN A 31 -7.72 17.92 9.33
C ASN A 31 -7.43 16.55 9.94
N PRO A 32 -7.50 16.39 11.27
CA PRO A 32 -7.28 15.09 11.92
C PRO A 32 -8.32 14.03 11.50
N SER A 33 -9.41 14.44 10.84
CA SER A 33 -10.40 13.52 10.26
C SER A 33 -9.98 12.96 8.88
N ASP A 34 -9.04 13.61 8.19
CA ASP A 34 -8.49 13.14 6.92
C ASP A 34 -7.38 12.13 7.20
N MET A 35 -7.79 10.90 7.44
CA MET A 35 -6.90 9.78 7.65
C MET A 35 -6.62 9.08 6.31
N SER A 36 -5.40 8.64 6.11
CA SER A 36 -5.01 7.80 4.97
C SER A 36 -4.24 6.59 5.47
N LEU A 37 -4.50 5.43 4.87
CA LEU A 37 -3.81 4.18 5.12
C LEU A 37 -2.90 3.90 3.94
N LEU A 38 -1.62 3.72 4.23
CA LEU A 38 -0.64 3.22 3.28
C LEU A 38 -0.40 1.74 3.57
N TYR A 39 -0.66 0.91 2.59
CA TYR A 39 -0.35 -0.50 2.63
C TYR A 39 0.86 -0.78 1.74
N VAL A 40 1.84 -1.48 2.29
CA VAL A 40 2.93 -2.10 1.53
C VAL A 40 2.48 -3.52 1.23
N ILE A 41 2.31 -3.82 -0.05
CA ILE A 41 1.89 -5.14 -0.52
C ILE A 41 2.99 -5.77 -1.37
N GLN A 42 3.04 -7.09 -1.34
CA GLN A 42 3.90 -7.88 -2.21
C GLN A 42 3.07 -8.94 -2.92
N THR A 43 3.32 -9.10 -4.20
CA THR A 43 2.72 -10.16 -5.02
C THR A 43 3.57 -11.43 -4.98
N MET A 44 2.98 -12.58 -5.31
CA MET A 44 3.71 -13.85 -5.41
C MET A 44 4.89 -13.81 -6.40
N ASP A 45 4.80 -13.00 -7.45
CA ASP A 45 5.88 -12.78 -8.42
C ASP A 45 7.05 -11.94 -7.86
N GLY A 46 7.01 -11.62 -6.57
CA GLY A 46 8.02 -10.81 -5.88
C GLY A 46 7.88 -9.30 -6.10
N SER A 47 6.94 -8.87 -6.95
CA SER A 47 6.69 -7.45 -7.20
C SER A 47 6.08 -6.80 -5.97
N LYS A 48 6.74 -5.75 -5.47
CA LYS A 48 6.30 -4.96 -4.33
C LYS A 48 5.58 -3.72 -4.83
N GLY A 49 4.51 -3.36 -4.15
CA GLY A 49 3.71 -2.18 -4.46
C GLY A 49 3.25 -1.48 -3.19
N THR A 50 2.79 -0.26 -3.36
CA THR A 50 2.14 0.49 -2.29
C THR A 50 0.72 0.84 -2.71
N LEU A 51 -0.22 0.69 -1.78
CA LEU A 51 -1.60 1.11 -1.95
C LEU A 51 -1.90 2.21 -0.94
N LEU A 52 -2.24 3.40 -1.43
CA LEU A 52 -2.74 4.49 -0.60
C LEU A 52 -4.27 4.47 -0.64
N ALA A 53 -4.90 4.35 0.52
CA ALA A 53 -6.34 4.33 0.68
C ALA A 53 -6.76 5.46 1.62
N SER A 54 -7.80 6.20 1.26
CA SER A 54 -8.45 7.15 2.19
C SER A 54 -9.20 6.38 3.28
N TYR A 55 -9.21 6.89 4.50
CA TYR A 55 -9.90 6.32 5.65
C TYR A 55 -10.97 7.30 6.17
N GLY A 56 -12.08 6.77 6.67
CA GLY A 56 -13.23 7.56 7.14
C GLY A 56 -14.40 7.61 6.16
N ALA A 57 -15.23 8.65 6.24
CA ALA A 57 -16.48 8.74 5.47
C ALA A 57 -16.28 8.76 3.94
N ASN A 58 -15.11 9.21 3.49
CA ASN A 58 -14.72 9.25 2.07
C ASN A 58 -13.86 8.06 1.65
N ALA A 59 -13.76 7.02 2.49
CA ALA A 59 -12.99 5.83 2.16
C ALA A 59 -13.61 5.05 0.98
N ASP A 60 -12.74 4.50 0.13
CA ASP A 60 -13.19 3.61 -0.92
C ASP A 60 -13.57 2.24 -0.32
N ASN A 61 -14.87 1.97 -0.28
CA ASN A 61 -15.42 0.73 0.26
C ASN A 61 -14.89 -0.51 -0.48
N ALA A 62 -14.55 -0.40 -1.77
CA ALA A 62 -14.02 -1.53 -2.53
C ALA A 62 -12.62 -1.88 -2.05
N ILE A 63 -11.74 -0.87 -1.86
CA ILE A 63 -10.41 -1.08 -1.31
C ILE A 63 -10.49 -1.63 0.11
N HIS A 64 -11.37 -1.06 0.94
CA HIS A 64 -11.49 -1.47 2.33
C HIS A 64 -11.99 -2.93 2.45
N SER A 65 -12.96 -3.31 1.61
CA SER A 65 -13.45 -4.69 1.54
C SER A 65 -12.40 -5.65 1.00
N PHE A 66 -11.62 -5.24 -0.01
CA PHE A 66 -10.53 -6.02 -0.56
C PHE A 66 -9.45 -6.30 0.50
N MET A 67 -8.99 -5.27 1.20
CA MET A 67 -7.96 -5.44 2.23
C MET A 67 -8.44 -6.31 3.39
N LYS A 68 -9.73 -6.22 3.76
CA LYS A 68 -10.34 -7.07 4.79
C LYS A 68 -10.57 -8.52 4.33
N ALA A 69 -10.66 -8.76 3.02
CA ALA A 69 -10.84 -10.08 2.45
C ALA A 69 -9.51 -10.85 2.28
N ILE A 70 -8.36 -10.19 2.48
CA ILE A 70 -7.06 -10.85 2.46
C ILE A 70 -6.97 -11.79 3.69
N PRO A 71 -6.62 -13.07 3.50
CA PRO A 71 -6.52 -14.01 4.61
C PRO A 71 -5.42 -13.58 5.58
N GLU A 72 -5.65 -13.77 6.88
CA GLU A 72 -4.70 -13.38 7.94
C GLU A 72 -3.31 -14.04 7.77
N SER A 73 -3.26 -15.23 7.16
CA SER A 73 -2.00 -15.92 6.81
C SER A 73 -1.09 -15.11 5.88
N ASN A 74 -1.66 -14.16 5.13
CA ASN A 74 -0.97 -13.29 4.18
C ASN A 74 -0.68 -11.91 4.76
N ILE A 75 -0.85 -11.71 6.07
CA ILE A 75 -0.55 -10.44 6.76
C ILE A 75 0.72 -10.64 7.60
N GLN A 76 1.80 -9.96 7.22
CA GLN A 76 3.09 -10.01 7.90
C GLN A 76 3.36 -8.71 8.66
N ASN A 77 2.72 -8.52 9.82
CA ASN A 77 2.87 -7.29 10.61
C ASN A 77 4.25 -7.08 11.25
N ASP A 78 5.14 -8.08 11.18
CA ASP A 78 6.51 -8.01 11.71
C ASP A 78 7.51 -7.40 10.71
N TYR A 79 7.05 -6.84 9.58
CA TYR A 79 7.95 -6.22 8.60
C TYR A 79 8.60 -4.94 9.17
N ILE A 80 9.80 -5.13 9.73
CA ILE A 80 10.72 -4.05 10.07
C ILE A 80 11.21 -3.49 8.74
N VAL A 81 10.79 -2.25 8.44
CA VAL A 81 11.46 -1.47 7.40
C VAL A 81 12.80 -1.08 8.01
N THR A 82 13.80 -1.95 7.85
CA THR A 82 15.18 -1.53 8.06
C THR A 82 15.44 -0.46 7.00
N PRO A 83 15.82 0.78 7.37
CA PRO A 83 16.40 1.67 6.37
C PRO A 83 17.52 0.86 5.73
N ASN A 84 17.44 0.66 4.41
CA ASN A 84 18.50 -0.02 3.69
C ASN A 84 19.81 0.65 4.12
N ALA A 85 20.82 -0.14 4.52
CA ALA A 85 22.09 0.42 4.97
C ALA A 85 22.80 1.28 3.91
N ASP A 86 22.27 1.32 2.68
CA ASP A 86 22.70 2.16 1.57
C ASP A 86 22.05 3.57 1.56
N ASP A 87 20.92 3.78 2.26
CA ASP A 87 20.20 5.07 2.31
C ASP A 87 20.73 6.04 3.39
N GLN A 88 21.80 5.68 4.12
CA GLN A 88 22.43 6.54 5.13
C GLN A 88 23.73 7.23 4.66
N LYS A 89 24.04 7.20 3.36
CA LYS A 89 25.18 7.96 2.84
C LYS A 89 24.73 9.31 2.26
N LEU A 90 24.51 10.27 3.16
CA LEU A 90 24.58 11.70 2.86
C LEU A 90 26.02 12.20 3.03
#